data_AF-A0A936FCA4-F1
#
_entry.id   AF-A0A936FCA4-F1
#
_cell.length_a   1.000
_cell.length_b   1.000
_cell.length_c   1.000
_cell.angle_alpha   90.00
_cell.angle_beta   90.00
_cell.angle_gamma   90.00
#
_symmetry.space_group_name_H-M   'P 1'
#
loop_
_entity.id
_entity.type
_entity.pdbx_description
1 polymer ?
#
loop_
_entity_poly.entity_id
_entity_poly.type
_entity_poly.pdbx_seq_one_letter_code
_entity_poly.pdbx_strand_id
1 'polypeptide(L)'
;MQERETLFLFLPATPGGATGWARAVEGRFVARGTDWAADGFEAGAAHQIALAPVGATGMALVDLPALAPAQAAAAARLALADRLALAQGPVVLAVAEGEGVRAACWVEAAWLDAARLAWAEAGLEPQALVPAGTLFSPAPGAALRARLGEDVLVFSQGAAWRDDPIMNAAMGGAAPVDVDAAGVETALLSEAAQPRCDLLVGTARKTGWVRGVWGQVAALLFALAVVTALIPVGHATAEHRAAARLEGGAAQLARQAFPDAADPLAALGRGAQGGFARGYAALAQSVEAVPAAELSSLAYAPAGLQARVRVADAAARDALLRQLRSAGYDARVEDETREQGRLALTLRMEAP
;
A
#
# COMPACT_ATOMS: atom_id res chain seq x y z
N MET A 1 17.91 -33.05 30.42
CA MET A 1 18.92 -32.12 29.91
C MET A 1 19.27 -32.63 28.53
N GLN A 2 18.83 -31.96 27.45
CA GLN A 2 19.24 -32.37 26.10
C GLN A 2 20.72 -32.02 25.96
N GLU A 3 21.54 -33.01 25.61
CA GLU A 3 22.93 -32.77 25.22
C GLU A 3 22.95 -31.73 24.10
N ARG A 4 23.72 -30.66 24.27
CA ARG A 4 23.87 -29.64 23.23
C ARG A 4 24.80 -30.19 22.16
N GLU A 5 24.19 -30.77 21.14
CA GLU A 5 24.87 -31.17 19.92
C GLU A 5 24.89 -29.99 18.94
N THR A 6 26.06 -29.68 18.40
CA THR A 6 26.27 -28.63 17.40
C THR A 6 26.94 -29.23 16.17
N LEU A 7 26.39 -28.95 15.00
CA LEU A 7 26.91 -29.36 13.71
C LEU A 7 27.42 -28.14 12.96
N PHE A 8 28.70 -28.16 12.62
CA PHE A 8 29.34 -27.16 11.77
C PHE A 8 29.36 -27.66 10.34
N LEU A 9 28.94 -26.79 9.42
CA LEU A 9 28.89 -27.05 7.98
C LEU A 9 29.86 -26.09 7.28
N PHE A 10 30.90 -26.63 6.65
CA PHE A 10 31.88 -25.84 5.90
C PHE A 10 31.44 -25.73 4.44
N LEU A 11 31.21 -24.50 3.96
CA LEU A 11 30.75 -24.26 2.61
C LEU A 11 31.90 -23.96 1.63
N PRO A 12 31.76 -24.35 0.36
CA PRO A 12 32.71 -24.02 -0.69
C PRO A 12 32.60 -22.55 -1.12
N ALA A 13 33.72 -21.96 -1.54
CA ALA A 13 33.73 -20.58 -2.06
C ALA A 13 32.90 -20.45 -3.33
N THR A 14 32.90 -21.49 -4.17
CA THR A 14 32.08 -21.58 -5.38
C THR A 14 30.94 -22.58 -5.21
N PRO A 15 29.73 -22.29 -5.71
CA PRO A 15 28.64 -23.27 -5.74
C PRO A 15 29.09 -24.59 -6.37
N GLY A 16 28.74 -25.71 -5.73
CA GLY A 16 29.13 -27.06 -6.19
C GLY A 16 30.57 -27.48 -5.87
N GLY A 17 31.33 -26.68 -5.12
CA GLY A 17 32.66 -27.07 -4.63
C GLY A 17 32.61 -28.09 -3.47
N ALA A 18 33.79 -28.54 -3.04
CA ALA A 18 33.93 -29.47 -1.92
C ALA A 18 33.35 -28.87 -0.62
N THR A 19 32.57 -29.67 0.10
CA THR A 19 31.97 -29.28 1.38
C THR A 19 32.75 -29.90 2.53
N GLY A 20 32.28 -29.73 3.76
CA GLY A 20 32.81 -30.45 4.90
C GLY A 20 31.89 -30.28 6.09
N TRP A 21 32.08 -31.11 7.11
CA TRP A 21 31.32 -30.99 8.35
C TRP A 21 32.13 -31.38 9.57
N ALA A 22 31.74 -30.85 10.72
CA ALA A 22 32.27 -31.26 12.01
C ALA A 22 31.15 -31.27 13.06
N ARG A 23 31.13 -32.30 13.89
CA ARG A 23 30.14 -32.49 14.95
C ARG A 23 30.78 -32.27 16.31
N ALA A 24 30.16 -31.43 17.11
CA ALA A 24 30.53 -31.20 18.50
C ALA A 24 29.40 -31.61 19.44
N VAL A 25 29.74 -32.33 20.50
CA VAL A 25 28.83 -32.75 21.56
C VAL A 25 29.40 -32.24 22.87
N GLU A 26 28.59 -31.52 23.65
CA GLU A 26 28.99 -30.93 24.94
C GLU A 26 30.27 -30.09 24.85
N GLY A 27 30.44 -29.36 23.74
CA GLY A 27 31.61 -28.50 23.53
C GLY A 27 32.89 -29.25 23.17
N ARG A 28 32.80 -30.49 22.68
CA ARG A 28 33.96 -31.24 22.18
C ARG A 28 33.67 -31.82 20.80
N PHE A 29 34.63 -31.72 19.89
CA PHE A 29 34.51 -32.31 18.56
C PHE A 29 34.63 -33.84 18.63
N VAL A 30 33.61 -34.53 18.14
CA VAL A 30 33.51 -36.00 18.20
C VAL A 30 33.60 -36.65 16.81
N ALA A 31 33.27 -35.91 15.75
CA ALA A 31 33.32 -36.42 14.38
C ALA A 31 33.56 -35.31 13.36
N ARG A 32 34.11 -35.67 12.20
CA ARG A 32 34.37 -34.78 11.05
C ARG A 32 34.20 -35.57 9.76
N GLY A 33 33.86 -34.87 8.69
CA GLY A 33 33.84 -35.43 7.34
C GLY A 33 34.01 -34.37 6.26
N THR A 34 34.15 -34.84 5.04
CA THR A 34 34.56 -34.04 3.87
C THR A 34 33.45 -33.87 2.85
N ASP A 35 32.31 -34.55 3.03
CA ASP A 35 31.17 -34.36 2.17
C ASP A 35 29.88 -34.63 2.92
N TRP A 36 29.11 -33.57 3.16
CA TRP A 36 27.83 -33.64 3.83
C TRP A 36 26.77 -34.47 3.06
N ALA A 37 26.89 -34.64 1.74
CA ALA A 37 25.94 -35.41 0.92
C ALA A 37 26.36 -36.89 0.80
N ALA A 38 27.68 -37.16 0.75
CA ALA A 38 28.20 -38.53 0.60
C ALA A 38 28.41 -39.25 1.93
N ASP A 39 28.74 -38.53 3.01
CA ASP A 39 29.09 -39.14 4.30
C ASP A 39 27.86 -39.62 5.11
N GLY A 40 26.64 -39.42 4.59
CA GLY A 40 25.41 -39.96 5.17
C GLY A 40 25.17 -39.55 6.61
N PHE A 41 25.57 -38.34 7.00
CA PHE A 41 25.40 -37.89 8.38
C PHE A 41 23.93 -37.55 8.66
N GLU A 42 23.37 -38.07 9.75
CA GLU A 42 22.05 -37.66 10.20
C GLU A 42 22.16 -36.28 10.86
N ALA A 43 21.62 -35.25 10.20
CA ALA A 43 21.57 -33.89 10.74
C ALA A 43 20.77 -33.80 12.05
N GLY A 44 19.84 -34.74 12.27
CA GLY A 44 19.11 -34.91 13.52
C GLY A 44 18.48 -33.61 14.05
N ALA A 45 18.36 -33.52 15.38
CA ALA A 45 17.91 -32.32 16.09
C ALA A 45 19.07 -31.38 16.50
N ALA A 46 20.25 -31.54 15.90
CA ALA A 46 21.44 -30.78 16.27
C ALA A 46 21.31 -29.29 15.92
N HIS A 47 21.98 -28.43 16.67
CA HIS A 47 22.12 -27.02 16.35
C HIS A 47 23.11 -26.86 15.17
N GLN A 48 22.61 -26.48 14.00
CA GLN A 48 23.37 -26.42 12.75
C GLN A 48 23.89 -25.01 12.48
N ILE A 49 25.19 -24.88 12.24
CA ILE A 49 25.87 -23.61 11.98
C ILE A 49 26.66 -23.74 10.68
N ALA A 50 26.35 -22.86 9.74
CA ALA A 50 27.03 -22.78 8.47
C ALA A 50 28.21 -21.81 8.56
N LEU A 51 29.38 -22.23 8.09
CA LEU A 51 30.55 -21.39 7.92
C LEU A 51 30.69 -20.97 6.46
N ALA A 52 30.53 -19.68 6.19
CA ALA A 52 30.75 -19.12 4.87
C ALA A 52 32.27 -18.91 4.64
N PRO A 53 32.82 -19.37 3.52
CA PRO A 53 34.25 -19.34 3.29
C PRO A 53 34.76 -17.92 3.01
N VAL A 54 36.05 -17.75 3.23
CA VAL A 54 36.79 -16.56 2.82
C VAL A 54 36.86 -16.54 1.29
N GLY A 55 36.41 -15.45 0.68
CA GLY A 55 36.25 -15.33 -0.78
C GLY A 55 34.81 -15.30 -1.27
N ALA A 56 33.88 -15.93 -0.54
CA ALA A 56 32.44 -15.71 -0.74
C ALA A 56 31.89 -14.58 0.13
N THR A 57 32.59 -14.27 1.22
CA THR A 57 32.22 -13.22 2.18
C THR A 57 33.26 -12.11 2.20
N GLY A 58 32.79 -10.89 2.46
CA GLY A 58 33.63 -9.75 2.78
C GLY A 58 33.43 -9.31 4.22
N MET A 59 34.46 -8.68 4.79
CA MET A 59 34.45 -8.14 6.15
C MET A 59 35.15 -6.78 6.18
N ALA A 60 34.67 -5.90 7.05
CA ALA A 60 35.29 -4.62 7.34
C ALA A 60 35.00 -4.22 8.78
N LEU A 61 35.91 -3.45 9.39
CA LEU A 61 35.60 -2.76 10.64
C LEU A 61 34.95 -1.41 10.33
N VAL A 62 33.87 -1.09 11.04
CA VAL A 62 33.12 0.16 10.90
C VAL A 62 32.89 0.73 12.28
N ASP A 63 33.18 2.02 12.46
CA ASP A 63 32.87 2.74 13.69
C ASP A 63 31.40 3.17 13.67
N LEU A 64 30.60 2.61 14.58
CA LEU A 64 29.17 2.85 14.66
C LEU A 64 28.75 3.13 16.10
N PRO A 65 27.82 4.08 16.32
CA PRO A 65 27.23 4.28 17.63
C PRO A 65 26.36 3.08 18.05
N ALA A 66 25.91 3.10 19.29
CA ALA A 66 24.98 2.13 19.85
C ALA A 66 23.62 2.19 19.11
N LEU A 67 23.50 1.41 18.04
CA LEU A 67 22.32 1.34 17.19
C LEU A 67 21.66 -0.03 17.30
N ALA A 68 20.34 -0.05 17.14
CA ALA A 68 19.58 -1.29 16.98
C ALA A 68 20.07 -2.05 15.73
N PRO A 69 19.99 -3.39 15.67
CA PRO A 69 20.60 -4.19 14.60
C PRO A 69 20.26 -3.73 13.17
N ALA A 70 18.98 -3.41 12.90
CA ALA A 70 18.54 -2.93 11.59
C ALA A 70 19.14 -1.55 11.24
N GLN A 71 19.27 -0.66 12.23
CA GLN A 71 19.89 0.66 12.06
C GLN A 71 21.40 0.55 11.88
N ALA A 72 22.05 -0.33 12.65
CA ALA A 72 23.47 -0.63 12.52
C ALA A 72 23.79 -1.17 11.12
N ALA A 73 22.98 -2.08 10.60
CA ALA A 73 23.12 -2.58 9.23
C ALA A 73 22.90 -1.49 8.17
N ALA A 74 21.91 -0.62 8.34
CA ALA A 74 21.68 0.50 7.42
C ALA A 74 22.84 1.51 7.43
N ALA A 75 23.36 1.86 8.62
CA ALA A 75 24.50 2.75 8.79
C ALA A 75 25.79 2.13 8.22
N ALA A 76 26.05 0.85 8.49
CA ALA A 76 27.17 0.12 7.91
C ALA A 76 27.10 0.07 6.37
N ARG A 77 25.90 -0.10 5.80
CA ARG A 77 25.71 -0.08 4.34
C ARG A 77 26.08 1.26 3.72
N LEU A 78 25.75 2.37 4.39
CA LEU A 78 26.16 3.71 3.94
C LEU A 78 27.68 3.91 4.08
N ALA A 79 28.26 3.50 5.21
CA ALA A 79 29.69 3.62 5.46
C ALA A 79 30.54 2.76 4.51
N LEU A 80 30.00 1.64 4.05
CA LEU A 80 30.67 0.68 3.16
C LEU A 80 30.22 0.80 1.71
N ALA A 81 29.50 1.85 1.32
CA ALA A 81 28.89 1.97 0.00
C ALA A 81 29.90 1.72 -1.15
N ASP A 82 31.09 2.29 -1.07
CA ASP A 82 32.15 2.13 -2.09
C ASP A 82 32.65 0.68 -2.21
N ARG A 83 32.75 -0.04 -1.07
CA ARG A 83 33.18 -1.44 -1.05
C ARG A 83 32.07 -2.37 -1.55
N LEU A 84 30.84 -2.10 -1.14
CA LEU A 84 29.67 -2.88 -1.55
C LEU A 84 29.32 -2.66 -3.03
N ALA A 85 29.69 -1.52 -3.61
CA ALA A 85 29.55 -1.26 -5.04
C ALA A 85 30.43 -2.15 -5.93
N LEU A 86 31.45 -2.82 -5.37
CA LEU A 86 32.28 -3.80 -6.09
C LEU A 86 31.62 -5.18 -6.21
N ALA A 87 30.55 -5.44 -5.45
CA ALA A 87 29.81 -6.69 -5.56
C ALA A 87 29.08 -6.77 -6.90
N GLN A 88 28.93 -7.98 -7.44
CA GLN A 88 28.27 -8.19 -8.74
C GLN A 88 26.74 -8.10 -8.67
N GLY A 89 26.19 -7.97 -7.46
CA GLY A 89 24.75 -7.93 -7.23
C GLY A 89 24.36 -7.50 -5.82
N PRO A 90 23.09 -7.71 -5.43
CA PRO A 90 22.60 -7.38 -4.10
C PRO A 90 23.39 -8.10 -3.01
N VAL A 91 23.68 -7.38 -1.91
CA VAL A 91 24.43 -7.92 -0.77
C VAL A 91 23.57 -8.03 0.48
N VAL A 92 23.74 -9.14 1.19
CA VAL A 92 23.26 -9.31 2.56
C VAL A 92 24.37 -8.86 3.50
N LEU A 93 24.02 -8.03 4.48
CA LEU A 93 24.97 -7.41 5.39
C LEU A 93 24.53 -7.68 6.84
N ALA A 94 25.45 -8.13 7.67
CA ALA A 94 25.31 -8.27 9.10
C ALA A 94 26.39 -7.43 9.82
N VAL A 95 26.08 -6.96 11.02
CA VAL A 95 26.99 -6.15 11.83
C VAL A 95 27.04 -6.76 13.23
N ALA A 96 28.24 -6.89 13.78
CA ALA A 96 28.45 -7.42 15.11
C ALA A 96 27.81 -6.55 16.19
N GLU A 97 27.36 -7.18 17.28
CA GLU A 97 26.83 -6.47 18.44
C GLU A 97 27.92 -5.65 19.18
N GLY A 98 27.52 -4.69 20.03
CA GLY A 98 28.44 -3.79 20.75
C GLY A 98 28.37 -2.30 20.37
N GLU A 99 29.40 -1.54 20.75
CA GLU A 99 29.53 -0.09 20.47
C GLU A 99 30.93 0.23 19.91
N GLY A 100 31.03 1.29 19.10
CA GLY A 100 32.29 1.74 18.52
C GLY A 100 32.69 0.95 17.28
N VAL A 101 33.94 0.49 17.23
CA VAL A 101 34.48 -0.25 16.08
C VAL A 101 33.95 -1.69 16.06
N ARG A 102 33.08 -1.98 15.09
CA ARG A 102 32.36 -3.26 14.96
C ARG A 102 32.70 -3.93 13.63
N ALA A 103 32.68 -5.27 13.62
CA ALA A 103 32.80 -6.03 12.38
C ALA A 103 31.49 -5.95 11.60
N ALA A 104 31.56 -5.55 10.34
CA ALA A 104 30.48 -5.62 9.38
C ALA A 104 30.87 -6.66 8.31
N CYS A 105 30.01 -7.65 8.11
CA CYS A 105 30.24 -8.76 7.21
C CYS A 105 29.14 -8.80 6.15
N TRP A 106 29.51 -9.15 4.92
CA TRP A 106 28.56 -9.27 3.83
C TRP A 106 28.81 -10.49 2.96
N VAL A 107 27.75 -10.91 2.27
CA VAL A 107 27.76 -11.96 1.26
C VAL A 107 26.85 -11.55 0.11
N GLU A 108 27.19 -11.97 -1.11
CA GLU A 108 26.30 -11.78 -2.25
C GLU A 108 25.03 -12.62 -2.11
N ALA A 109 23.88 -12.02 -2.40
CA ALA A 109 22.58 -12.69 -2.26
C ALA A 109 22.47 -13.95 -3.13
N ALA A 110 23.03 -13.92 -4.34
CA ALA A 110 23.02 -15.06 -5.25
C ALA A 110 23.80 -16.26 -4.69
N TRP A 111 24.94 -16.03 -4.04
CA TRP A 111 25.70 -17.08 -3.36
C TRP A 111 24.91 -17.66 -2.19
N LEU A 112 24.27 -16.80 -1.38
CA LEU A 112 23.45 -17.24 -0.25
C LEU A 112 22.25 -18.06 -0.69
N ASP A 113 21.59 -17.68 -1.79
CA ASP A 113 20.45 -18.42 -2.33
C ASP A 113 20.88 -19.78 -2.90
N ALA A 114 22.04 -19.85 -3.56
CA ALA A 114 22.63 -21.13 -3.99
C ALA A 114 22.99 -22.04 -2.80
N ALA A 115 23.57 -21.47 -1.74
CA ALA A 115 23.87 -22.19 -0.51
C ALA A 115 22.60 -22.74 0.15
N ARG A 116 21.52 -21.94 0.20
CA ARG A 116 20.22 -22.37 0.73
C ARG A 116 19.58 -23.49 -0.05
N LEU A 117 19.69 -23.46 -1.38
CA LEU A 117 19.21 -24.55 -2.22
C LEU A 117 19.96 -25.83 -1.91
N ALA A 118 21.30 -25.77 -1.81
CA ALA A 118 22.12 -26.91 -1.45
C ALA A 118 21.79 -27.46 -0.04
N TRP A 119 21.53 -26.57 0.93
CA TRP A 119 21.03 -26.98 2.26
C TRP A 119 19.70 -27.73 2.16
N ALA A 120 18.73 -27.19 1.42
CA ALA A 120 17.42 -27.80 1.28
C ALA A 120 17.50 -29.17 0.60
N GLU A 121 18.33 -29.32 -0.43
CA GLU A 121 18.57 -30.59 -1.13
C GLU A 121 19.20 -31.65 -0.21
N ALA A 122 20.10 -31.22 0.70
CA ALA A 122 20.72 -32.08 1.70
C ALA A 122 19.86 -32.27 2.98
N GLY A 123 18.68 -31.66 3.06
CA GLY A 123 17.81 -31.74 4.25
C GLY A 123 18.35 -30.97 5.46
N LEU A 124 19.15 -29.93 5.23
CA LEU A 124 19.81 -29.11 6.24
C LEU A 124 19.09 -27.78 6.45
N GLU A 125 19.07 -27.33 7.70
CA GLU A 125 18.47 -26.06 8.09
C GLU A 125 19.40 -25.32 9.06
N PRO A 126 20.51 -24.73 8.57
CA PRO A 126 21.42 -23.97 9.41
C PRO A 126 20.68 -22.83 10.11
N GLN A 127 20.92 -22.67 11.41
CA GLN A 127 20.30 -21.61 12.21
C GLN A 127 21.14 -20.32 12.23
N ALA A 128 22.43 -20.41 11.93
CA ALA A 128 23.32 -19.27 11.77
C ALA A 128 24.25 -19.46 10.57
N LEU A 129 24.61 -18.36 9.89
CA LEU A 129 25.66 -18.33 8.86
C LEU A 129 26.78 -17.39 9.31
N VAL A 130 27.89 -17.98 9.74
CA VAL A 130 29.06 -17.27 10.27
C VAL A 130 30.13 -17.15 9.19
N PRO A 131 30.61 -15.95 8.84
CA PRO A 131 31.77 -15.80 7.98
C PRO A 131 33.01 -16.41 8.63
N ALA A 132 33.74 -17.28 7.92
CA ALA A 132 34.97 -17.87 8.44
C ALA A 132 35.99 -16.78 8.86
N GLY A 133 36.00 -15.64 8.17
CA GLY A 133 36.86 -14.50 8.48
C GLY A 133 36.64 -13.87 9.86
N THR A 134 35.52 -14.13 10.54
CA THR A 134 35.23 -13.57 11.88
C THR A 134 35.66 -14.48 13.03
N LEU A 135 36.15 -15.69 12.74
CA LEU A 135 36.57 -16.67 13.76
C LEU A 135 37.65 -16.12 14.70
N PHE A 136 38.54 -15.29 14.17
CA PHE A 136 39.60 -14.65 14.92
C PHE A 136 39.59 -13.15 14.72
N SER A 137 39.91 -12.40 15.77
CA SER A 137 40.10 -10.95 15.72
C SER A 137 41.47 -10.61 16.34
N PRO A 138 42.55 -10.72 15.55
CA PRO A 138 43.90 -10.42 16.03
C PRO A 138 44.04 -8.94 16.41
N ALA A 139 44.99 -8.66 17.30
CA ALA A 139 45.38 -7.29 17.64
C ALA A 139 45.95 -6.55 16.41
N PRO A 140 45.92 -5.19 16.39
CA PRO A 140 46.54 -4.40 15.33
C PRO A 140 48.00 -4.82 15.09
N GLY A 141 48.36 -5.07 13.83
CA GLY A 141 49.71 -5.49 13.44
C GLY A 141 50.04 -6.97 13.67
N ALA A 142 49.13 -7.75 14.28
CA ALA A 142 49.26 -9.20 14.38
C ALA A 142 48.52 -9.89 13.23
N ALA A 143 49.05 -11.03 12.81
CA ALA A 143 48.40 -11.94 11.90
C ALA A 143 48.39 -13.36 12.50
N LEU A 144 47.29 -14.07 12.31
CA LEU A 144 47.14 -15.46 12.73
C LEU A 144 46.92 -16.33 11.50
N ARG A 145 47.46 -17.54 11.49
CA ARG A 145 47.21 -18.53 10.44
C ARG A 145 46.54 -19.75 11.07
N ALA A 146 45.41 -20.17 10.51
CA ALA A 146 44.69 -21.33 11.01
C ALA A 146 44.23 -22.22 9.85
N ARG A 147 44.17 -23.52 10.11
CA ARG A 147 43.62 -24.50 9.17
C ARG A 147 42.14 -24.75 9.49
N LEU A 148 41.28 -24.58 8.49
CA LEU A 148 39.85 -24.82 8.57
C LEU A 148 39.46 -25.83 7.47
N GLY A 149 39.31 -27.10 7.85
CA GLY A 149 39.19 -28.18 6.87
C GLY A 149 40.47 -28.30 6.04
N GLU A 150 40.32 -28.27 4.72
CA GLU A 150 41.45 -28.29 3.77
C GLU A 150 42.03 -26.89 3.51
N ASP A 151 41.32 -25.83 3.89
CA ASP A 151 41.75 -24.46 3.66
C ASP A 151 42.69 -23.96 4.78
N VAL A 152 43.73 -23.24 4.38
CA VAL A 152 44.58 -22.49 5.31
C VAL A 152 44.22 -21.02 5.15
N LEU A 153 43.83 -20.39 6.25
CA LEU A 153 43.34 -19.01 6.29
C LEU A 153 44.28 -18.14 7.12
N VAL A 154 44.49 -16.92 6.65
CA VAL A 154 45.23 -15.88 7.37
C VAL A 154 44.24 -14.82 7.84
N PHE A 155 44.32 -14.49 9.13
CA PHE A 155 43.48 -13.52 9.81
C PHE A 155 44.33 -12.33 10.23
N SER A 156 43.79 -11.14 10.02
CA SER A 156 44.37 -9.87 10.47
C SER A 156 43.27 -9.00 11.09
N GLN A 157 43.63 -7.81 11.55
CA GLN A 157 42.65 -6.86 12.06
C GLN A 157 41.66 -6.43 10.95
N GLY A 158 40.44 -6.97 10.99
CA GLY A 158 39.36 -6.56 10.09
C GLY A 158 39.41 -7.14 8.68
N ALA A 159 40.31 -8.08 8.42
CA ALA A 159 40.37 -8.82 7.16
C ALA A 159 40.84 -10.27 7.36
N ALA A 160 40.36 -11.16 6.50
CA ALA A 160 40.84 -12.52 6.39
C ALA A 160 40.93 -12.90 4.91
N TRP A 161 41.94 -13.71 4.56
CA TRP A 161 42.15 -14.21 3.20
C TRP A 161 42.68 -15.66 3.27
N ARG A 162 42.63 -16.38 2.16
CA ARG A 162 43.29 -17.70 2.04
C ARG A 162 44.80 -17.50 2.02
N ASP A 163 45.56 -18.38 2.67
CA ASP A 163 47.03 -18.33 2.68
C ASP A 163 47.56 -18.43 1.25
N ASP A 164 47.94 -17.29 0.70
CA ASP A 164 48.41 -17.11 -0.67
C ASP A 164 49.65 -16.20 -0.63
N PRO A 165 50.79 -16.61 -1.22
CA PRO A 165 52.02 -15.84 -1.15
C PRO A 165 51.90 -14.41 -1.69
N ILE A 166 51.08 -14.19 -2.73
CA ILE A 166 50.90 -12.87 -3.35
C ILE A 166 50.05 -12.00 -2.43
N MET A 167 48.94 -12.53 -1.91
CA MET A 167 48.08 -11.81 -0.99
C MET A 167 48.80 -11.48 0.32
N ASN A 168 49.56 -12.43 0.86
CA ASN A 168 50.37 -12.22 2.06
C ASN A 168 51.39 -11.09 1.87
N ALA A 169 52.05 -11.04 0.71
CA ALA A 169 52.99 -9.96 0.37
C ALA A 169 52.28 -8.62 0.19
N ALA A 170 51.12 -8.61 -0.47
CA ALA A 170 50.32 -7.41 -0.73
C ALA A 170 49.75 -6.78 0.56
N MET A 171 49.37 -7.60 1.54
CA MET A 171 48.83 -7.13 2.82
C MET A 171 49.92 -6.56 3.75
N GLY A 172 51.21 -6.75 3.44
CA GLY A 172 52.33 -6.04 4.07
C GLY A 172 52.48 -6.24 5.59
N GLY A 173 51.90 -7.31 6.13
CA GLY A 173 51.77 -7.55 7.58
C GLY A 173 52.92 -8.35 8.21
N ALA A 174 52.86 -8.48 9.54
CA ALA A 174 53.73 -9.37 10.29
C ALA A 174 53.56 -10.83 9.84
N ALA A 175 54.61 -11.63 9.98
CA ALA A 175 54.54 -13.07 9.71
C ALA A 175 53.44 -13.70 10.59
N PRO A 176 52.48 -14.45 9.99
CA PRO A 176 51.36 -14.95 10.75
C PRO A 176 51.80 -16.04 11.73
N VAL A 177 51.22 -16.00 12.93
CA VAL A 177 51.44 -17.02 13.97
C VAL A 177 50.45 -18.16 13.77
N ASP A 178 50.96 -19.39 13.76
CA ASP A 178 50.14 -20.59 13.61
C ASP A 178 49.25 -20.82 14.84
N VAL A 179 47.96 -20.97 14.60
CA VAL A 179 46.96 -21.40 15.58
C VAL A 179 46.84 -22.92 15.50
N ASP A 180 46.92 -23.57 16.66
CA ASP A 180 46.76 -25.01 16.76
C ASP A 180 45.30 -25.45 16.56
N ALA A 181 45.10 -26.75 16.36
CA ALA A 181 43.76 -27.31 16.16
C ALA A 181 42.81 -27.02 17.35
N ALA A 182 43.32 -27.06 18.59
CA ALA A 182 42.53 -26.77 19.77
C ALA A 182 42.05 -25.30 19.81
N GLY A 183 42.88 -24.36 19.37
CA GLY A 183 42.51 -22.95 19.21
C GLY A 183 41.41 -22.74 18.18
N VAL A 184 41.47 -23.45 17.04
CA VAL A 184 40.42 -23.42 16.01
C VAL A 184 39.10 -23.99 16.53
N GLU A 185 39.15 -25.14 17.21
CA GLU A 185 37.98 -25.75 17.82
C GLU A 185 37.33 -24.83 18.85
N THR A 186 38.14 -24.18 19.69
CA THR A 186 37.66 -23.21 20.68
C THR A 186 36.99 -22.01 20.02
N ALA A 187 37.57 -21.48 18.93
CA ALA A 187 36.99 -20.37 18.17
C ALA A 187 35.64 -20.76 17.55
N LEU A 188 35.55 -21.96 16.94
CA LEU A 188 34.30 -22.47 16.37
C LEU A 188 33.19 -22.61 17.42
N LEU A 189 33.52 -23.16 18.59
CA LEU A 189 32.56 -23.31 19.70
C LEU A 189 32.14 -21.96 20.28
N SER A 190 33.04 -20.97 20.32
CA SER A 190 32.71 -19.61 20.74
C SER A 190 31.73 -18.95 19.77
N GLU A 191 31.98 -19.03 18.46
CA GLU A 191 31.06 -18.51 17.45
C GLU A 191 29.73 -19.29 17.45
N ALA A 192 29.74 -20.56 17.83
CA ALA A 192 28.50 -21.32 17.96
C ALA A 192 27.63 -20.87 19.13
N ALA A 193 28.25 -20.51 20.25
CA ALA A 193 27.53 -20.02 21.41
C ALA A 193 26.99 -18.60 21.19
N GLN A 194 27.78 -17.75 20.54
CA GLN A 194 27.44 -16.35 20.27
C GLN A 194 28.10 -15.89 18.96
N PRO A 195 27.40 -16.05 17.81
CA PRO A 195 27.91 -15.59 16.53
C PRO A 195 28.20 -14.10 16.56
N ARG A 196 29.43 -13.70 16.26
CA ARG A 196 29.77 -12.27 16.14
C ARG A 196 29.02 -11.62 14.99
N CYS A 197 28.86 -12.34 13.89
CA CYS A 197 28.15 -11.88 12.71
C CYS A 197 27.34 -13.05 12.16
N ASP A 198 26.03 -12.93 12.20
CA ASP A 198 25.13 -13.89 11.57
C ASP A 198 24.50 -13.29 10.32
N LEU A 199 24.89 -13.82 9.17
CA LEU A 199 24.38 -13.40 7.86
C LEU A 199 22.96 -13.93 7.56
N LEU A 200 22.42 -14.83 8.39
CA LEU A 200 21.01 -15.21 8.32
C LEU A 200 20.12 -14.22 9.07
N VAL A 201 20.64 -13.55 10.11
CA VAL A 201 19.90 -12.52 10.87
C VAL A 201 19.72 -11.28 9.99
N GLY A 202 18.46 -10.91 9.75
CA GLY A 202 18.10 -9.82 8.83
C GLY A 202 17.66 -10.32 7.45
N THR A 203 18.01 -11.54 7.08
CA THR A 203 17.31 -12.25 6.00
C THR A 203 16.08 -12.90 6.62
N ALA A 204 15.05 -12.11 6.90
CA ALA A 204 13.77 -12.66 7.31
C ALA A 204 13.42 -13.82 6.38
N ARG A 205 13.37 -15.05 6.93
CA ARG A 205 12.95 -16.26 6.23
C ARG A 205 11.55 -15.95 5.69
N LYS A 206 11.46 -15.50 4.43
CA LYS A 206 10.20 -15.03 3.81
C LYS A 206 9.15 -16.13 3.69
N THR A 207 9.46 -17.34 4.15
CA THR A 207 8.62 -18.54 4.08
C THR A 207 7.57 -18.63 5.19
N GLY A 208 7.61 -17.81 6.24
CA GLY A 208 6.61 -17.83 7.33
C GLY A 208 5.62 -16.64 7.35
N TRP A 209 5.99 -15.50 6.79
CA TRP A 209 5.24 -14.23 6.95
C TRP A 209 3.90 -14.23 6.21
N VAL A 210 3.80 -14.97 5.12
CA VAL A 210 2.62 -14.97 4.26
C VAL A 210 1.37 -15.49 5.00
N ARG A 211 1.50 -16.51 5.86
CA ARG A 211 0.33 -17.18 6.46
C ARG A 211 -0.36 -16.37 7.57
N GLY A 212 0.37 -15.50 8.28
CA GLY A 212 -0.20 -14.60 9.30
C GLY A 212 -0.72 -13.27 8.72
N VAL A 213 -0.08 -12.76 7.68
CA VAL A 213 -0.42 -11.46 7.07
C VAL A 213 -1.73 -11.54 6.28
N TRP A 214 -2.05 -12.67 5.63
CA TRP A 214 -3.32 -12.80 4.90
C TRP A 214 -4.54 -12.64 5.78
N GLY A 215 -4.49 -13.08 7.05
CA GLY A 215 -5.58 -12.86 7.99
C GLY A 215 -5.79 -11.37 8.30
N GLN A 216 -4.67 -10.64 8.49
CA GLN A 216 -4.69 -9.22 8.79
C GLN A 216 -5.08 -8.38 7.56
N VAL A 217 -4.62 -8.76 6.36
CA VAL A 217 -5.02 -8.17 5.08
C VAL A 217 -6.50 -8.43 4.81
N ALA A 218 -7.00 -9.65 5.04
CA ALA A 218 -8.42 -9.95 4.89
C ALA A 218 -9.29 -9.14 5.87
N ALA A 219 -8.85 -8.99 7.12
CA ALA A 219 -9.55 -8.16 8.11
C ALA A 219 -9.58 -6.68 7.70
N LEU A 220 -8.47 -6.14 7.18
CA LEU A 220 -8.40 -4.76 6.68
C LEU A 220 -9.25 -4.54 5.43
N LEU A 221 -9.24 -5.49 4.48
CA LEU A 221 -10.11 -5.44 3.30
C LEU A 221 -11.59 -5.53 3.66
N PHE A 222 -11.94 -6.37 4.64
CA PHE A 222 -13.30 -6.45 5.15
C PHE A 222 -13.73 -5.14 5.84
N ALA A 223 -12.89 -4.58 6.70
CA ALA A 223 -13.16 -3.30 7.34
C ALA A 223 -13.35 -2.18 6.30
N LEU A 224 -12.50 -2.13 5.27
CA LEU A 224 -12.63 -1.19 4.17
C LEU A 224 -13.94 -1.37 3.40
N ALA A 225 -14.33 -2.61 3.10
CA ALA A 225 -15.59 -2.91 2.43
C ALA A 225 -16.81 -2.47 3.26
N VAL A 226 -16.79 -2.71 4.58
CA VAL A 226 -17.86 -2.29 5.51
C VAL A 226 -17.98 -0.76 5.55
N VAL A 227 -16.86 -0.05 5.69
CA VAL A 227 -16.86 1.43 5.71
C VAL A 227 -17.37 1.98 4.37
N THR A 228 -16.94 1.40 3.25
CA THR A 228 -17.37 1.81 1.91
C THR A 228 -18.87 1.56 1.69
N ALA A 229 -19.41 0.47 2.23
CA ALA A 229 -20.84 0.15 2.17
C ALA A 229 -21.72 1.01 3.10
N LEU A 230 -21.17 1.52 4.20
CA LEU A 230 -21.88 2.42 5.12
C LEU A 230 -22.14 3.81 4.54
N ILE A 231 -21.27 4.29 3.64
CA ILE A 231 -21.40 5.60 2.98
C ILE A 231 -22.75 5.75 2.23
N PRO A 232 -23.12 4.86 1.29
CA PRO A 232 -24.40 4.99 0.57
C PRO A 232 -25.63 4.83 1.48
N VAL A 233 -25.54 4.04 2.55
CA VAL A 233 -26.63 3.90 3.54
C VAL A 233 -26.84 5.22 4.31
N GLY A 234 -25.75 5.90 4.67
CA GLY A 234 -25.81 7.24 5.27
C GLY A 234 -26.49 8.25 4.35
N HIS A 235 -26.15 8.26 3.06
CA HIS A 235 -26.78 9.15 2.08
C HIS A 235 -28.28 8.83 1.87
N ALA A 236 -28.65 7.57 1.71
CA ALA A 236 -30.05 7.17 1.52
C ALA A 236 -30.95 7.59 2.70
N THR A 237 -30.46 7.48 3.94
CA THR A 237 -31.24 7.90 5.13
C THR A 237 -31.34 9.42 5.26
N ALA A 238 -30.32 10.17 4.86
CA ALA A 238 -30.36 11.63 4.83
C ALA A 238 -31.34 12.14 3.75
N GLU A 239 -31.32 11.53 2.57
CA GLU A 239 -32.21 11.85 1.46
C GLU A 239 -33.68 11.55 1.78
N HIS A 240 -33.98 10.41 2.42
CA HIS A 240 -35.35 10.11 2.86
C HIS A 240 -35.88 11.12 3.88
N ARG A 241 -35.04 11.60 4.81
CA ARG A 241 -35.43 12.64 5.77
C ARG A 241 -35.62 14.00 5.11
N ALA A 242 -34.81 14.33 4.11
CA ALA A 242 -34.96 15.56 3.33
C ALA A 242 -36.25 15.53 2.49
N ALA A 243 -36.54 14.40 1.83
CA ALA A 243 -37.77 14.18 1.08
C ALA A 243 -39.02 14.32 1.96
N ALA A 244 -39.04 13.67 3.13
CA ALA A 244 -40.17 13.75 4.06
C ALA A 244 -40.43 15.19 4.57
N ARG A 245 -39.38 16.00 4.75
CA ARG A 245 -39.51 17.42 5.11
C ARG A 245 -40.09 18.26 3.96
N LEU A 246 -39.64 18.01 2.74
CA LEU A 246 -40.14 18.69 1.55
C LEU A 246 -41.59 18.32 1.25
N GLU A 247 -41.97 17.05 1.42
CA GLU A 247 -43.36 16.58 1.30
C GLU A 247 -44.28 17.27 2.32
N GLY A 248 -43.83 17.38 3.58
CA GLY A 248 -44.57 18.09 4.63
C GLY A 248 -44.77 19.58 4.29
N GLY A 249 -43.73 20.24 3.78
CA GLY A 249 -43.79 21.64 3.34
C GLY A 249 -44.71 21.83 2.12
N ALA A 250 -44.63 20.95 1.13
CA ALA A 250 -45.50 20.97 -0.05
C ALA A 250 -46.98 20.75 0.31
N ALA A 251 -47.26 19.82 1.23
CA ALA A 251 -48.61 19.58 1.73
C ALA A 251 -49.19 20.79 2.49
N GLN A 252 -48.35 21.54 3.19
CA GLN A 252 -48.76 22.76 3.88
C GLN A 252 -49.04 23.90 2.88
N LEU A 253 -48.16 24.10 1.90
CA LEU A 253 -48.33 25.09 0.85
C LEU A 253 -49.57 24.81 -0.02
N ALA A 254 -49.79 23.54 -0.35
CA ALA A 254 -50.97 23.08 -1.09
C ALA A 254 -52.27 23.41 -0.34
N ARG A 255 -52.32 23.18 0.97
CA ARG A 255 -53.48 23.52 1.82
C ARG A 255 -53.73 25.03 1.92
N GLN A 256 -52.68 25.84 1.91
CA GLN A 256 -52.80 27.31 1.91
C GLN A 256 -53.32 27.84 0.56
N ALA A 257 -52.87 27.26 -0.55
CA ALA A 257 -53.26 27.67 -1.89
C ALA A 257 -54.66 27.17 -2.30
N PHE A 258 -55.07 26.00 -1.82
CA PHE A 258 -56.35 25.35 -2.16
C PHE A 258 -57.10 24.89 -0.90
N PRO A 259 -57.61 25.83 -0.08
CA PRO A 259 -58.27 25.51 1.19
C PRO A 259 -59.55 24.68 1.02
N ASP A 260 -60.25 24.86 -0.10
CA ASP A 260 -61.55 24.20 -0.38
C ASP A 260 -61.41 22.93 -1.22
N ALA A 261 -60.19 22.54 -1.61
CA ALA A 261 -59.97 21.34 -2.40
C ALA A 261 -59.99 20.09 -1.53
N ALA A 262 -60.76 19.07 -1.95
CA ALA A 262 -60.80 17.77 -1.29
C ALA A 262 -59.42 17.06 -1.26
N ASP A 263 -58.57 17.33 -2.25
CA ASP A 263 -57.15 16.97 -2.25
C ASP A 263 -56.30 18.16 -2.75
N PRO A 264 -55.75 18.97 -1.83
CA PRO A 264 -54.96 20.15 -2.17
C PRO A 264 -53.67 19.83 -2.92
N LEU A 265 -53.06 18.66 -2.65
CA LEU A 265 -51.78 18.25 -3.24
C LEU A 265 -51.96 17.80 -4.69
N ALA A 266 -53.05 17.08 -4.98
CA ALA A 266 -53.44 16.77 -6.36
C ALA A 266 -53.91 18.01 -7.13
N ALA A 267 -54.51 19.00 -6.47
CA ALA A 267 -54.87 20.28 -7.09
C ALA A 267 -53.61 21.08 -7.48
N LEU A 268 -52.62 21.16 -6.59
CA LEU A 268 -51.31 21.77 -6.86
C LEU A 268 -50.58 21.04 -8.00
N GLY A 269 -50.57 19.70 -7.98
CA GLY A 269 -49.97 18.88 -9.03
C GLY A 269 -50.61 19.08 -10.41
N ARG A 270 -51.94 19.21 -10.49
CA ARG A 270 -52.65 19.52 -11.74
C ARG A 270 -52.35 20.94 -12.26
N GLY A 271 -52.22 21.93 -11.36
CA GLY A 271 -51.79 23.29 -11.72
C GLY A 271 -50.35 23.36 -12.23
N ALA A 272 -49.45 22.55 -11.64
CA ALA A 272 -48.03 22.50 -11.99
C ALA A 272 -47.73 21.69 -13.27
N GLN A 273 -48.54 20.67 -13.62
CA GLN A 273 -48.30 19.79 -14.77
C GLN A 273 -48.65 20.39 -16.15
N GLY A 274 -48.63 21.72 -16.29
CA GLY A 274 -48.56 22.39 -17.59
C GLY A 274 -49.77 23.23 -18.00
N GLY A 275 -50.79 23.38 -17.15
CA GLY A 275 -51.95 24.24 -17.45
C GLY A 275 -51.57 25.73 -17.57
N PHE A 276 -50.80 26.25 -16.61
CA PHE A 276 -50.34 27.65 -16.64
C PHE A 276 -49.35 27.91 -17.79
N ALA A 277 -48.31 27.10 -17.92
CA ALA A 277 -47.26 27.32 -18.92
C ALA A 277 -47.80 27.22 -20.35
N ARG A 278 -48.69 26.26 -20.63
CA ARG A 278 -49.34 26.14 -21.96
C ARG A 278 -50.34 27.26 -22.20
N GLY A 279 -51.13 27.64 -21.19
CA GLY A 279 -52.08 28.75 -21.29
C GLY A 279 -51.39 30.09 -21.52
N TYR A 280 -50.29 30.33 -20.80
CA TYR A 280 -49.46 31.53 -20.99
C TYR A 280 -48.82 31.56 -22.38
N ALA A 281 -48.23 30.46 -22.84
CA ALA A 281 -47.63 30.40 -24.17
C ALA A 281 -48.66 30.70 -25.28
N ALA A 282 -49.86 30.12 -25.19
CA ALA A 282 -50.94 30.38 -26.15
C ALA A 282 -51.41 31.84 -26.10
N LEU A 283 -51.52 32.44 -24.90
CA LEU A 283 -51.88 33.84 -24.73
C LEU A 283 -50.81 34.77 -25.29
N ALA A 284 -49.54 34.55 -24.95
CA ALA A 284 -48.43 35.36 -25.41
C ALA A 284 -48.33 35.35 -26.94
N GLN A 285 -48.42 34.17 -27.56
CA GLN A 285 -48.42 34.03 -29.02
C GLN A 285 -49.63 34.72 -29.67
N SER A 286 -50.81 34.64 -29.03
CA SER A 286 -52.02 35.30 -29.56
C SER A 286 -51.95 36.82 -29.44
N VAL A 287 -51.34 37.36 -28.37
CA VAL A 287 -51.12 38.80 -28.19
C VAL A 287 -50.09 39.31 -29.20
N GLU A 288 -48.99 38.57 -29.42
CA GLU A 288 -47.96 38.93 -30.41
C GLU A 288 -48.52 38.97 -31.85
N ALA A 289 -49.44 38.07 -32.17
CA ALA A 289 -50.06 38.00 -33.50
C ALA A 289 -51.03 39.16 -33.80
N VAL A 290 -51.45 39.95 -32.80
CA VAL A 290 -52.38 41.06 -32.96
C VAL A 290 -51.63 42.39 -32.83
N PRO A 291 -51.51 43.19 -33.90
CA PRO A 291 -50.83 44.48 -33.85
C PRO A 291 -51.44 45.40 -32.79
N ALA A 292 -50.58 46.03 -31.99
CA ALA A 292 -50.97 46.91 -30.89
C ALA A 292 -51.85 46.25 -29.80
N ALA A 293 -51.69 44.93 -29.58
CA ALA A 293 -52.16 44.27 -28.37
C ALA A 293 -51.06 44.23 -27.30
N GLU A 294 -51.38 44.57 -26.06
CA GLU A 294 -50.44 44.59 -24.93
C GLU A 294 -51.04 43.87 -23.73
N LEU A 295 -50.31 42.88 -23.20
CA LEU A 295 -50.67 42.21 -21.96
C LEU A 295 -50.27 43.09 -20.76
N SER A 296 -51.24 43.50 -19.97
CA SER A 296 -51.04 44.42 -18.83
C SER A 296 -50.93 43.70 -17.48
N SER A 297 -51.71 42.64 -17.29
CA SER A 297 -51.60 41.80 -16.09
C SER A 297 -52.03 40.38 -16.38
N LEU A 298 -51.48 39.44 -15.61
CA LEU A 298 -51.77 38.02 -15.68
C LEU A 298 -51.97 37.47 -14.27
N ALA A 299 -53.05 36.72 -14.07
CA ALA A 299 -53.31 36.00 -12.84
C ALA A 299 -53.76 34.58 -13.18
N TYR A 300 -53.28 33.60 -12.43
CA TYR A 300 -53.74 32.22 -12.54
C TYR A 300 -54.58 31.87 -11.33
N ALA A 301 -55.85 31.61 -11.57
CA ALA A 301 -56.80 31.23 -10.53
C ALA A 301 -57.25 29.77 -10.75
N PRO A 302 -57.82 29.11 -9.72
CA PRO A 302 -58.33 27.74 -9.85
C PRO A 302 -59.34 27.55 -10.99
N ALA A 303 -59.95 28.64 -11.43
CA ALA A 303 -61.01 28.66 -12.41
C ALA A 303 -60.56 29.13 -13.81
N GLY A 304 -59.25 29.21 -14.05
CA GLY A 304 -58.66 29.52 -15.35
C GLY A 304 -57.56 30.60 -15.30
N LEU A 305 -56.95 30.84 -16.45
CA LEU A 305 -55.99 31.94 -16.63
C LEU A 305 -56.79 33.23 -16.87
N GLN A 306 -56.58 34.24 -16.04
CA GLN A 306 -57.14 35.57 -16.20
C GLN A 306 -56.07 36.52 -16.71
N ALA A 307 -56.35 37.22 -17.80
CA ALA A 307 -55.42 38.12 -18.46
C ALA A 307 -56.10 39.45 -18.76
N ARG A 308 -55.43 40.55 -18.44
CA ARG A 308 -55.89 41.88 -18.87
C ARG A 308 -55.08 42.33 -20.08
N VAL A 309 -55.72 42.44 -21.22
CA VAL A 309 -55.08 42.80 -22.51
C VAL A 309 -55.65 44.13 -23.00
N ARG A 310 -54.78 45.04 -23.43
CA ARG A 310 -55.17 46.27 -24.10
C ARG A 310 -55.06 46.10 -25.61
N VAL A 311 -56.10 46.48 -26.35
CA VAL A 311 -56.14 46.41 -27.81
C VAL A 311 -56.58 47.74 -28.41
N ALA A 312 -56.23 47.98 -29.68
CA ALA A 312 -56.52 49.26 -30.34
C ALA A 312 -58.02 49.48 -30.60
N ASP A 313 -58.74 48.46 -31.09
CA ASP A 313 -60.14 48.56 -31.48
C ASP A 313 -60.87 47.21 -31.35
N ALA A 314 -62.17 47.21 -31.68
CA ALA A 314 -63.00 46.01 -31.62
C ALA A 314 -62.58 44.94 -32.64
N ALA A 315 -61.96 45.33 -33.77
CA ALA A 315 -61.48 44.37 -34.76
C ALA A 315 -60.25 43.61 -34.23
N ALA A 316 -59.35 44.28 -33.51
CA ALA A 316 -58.21 43.69 -32.82
C ALA A 316 -58.66 42.77 -31.67
N ARG A 317 -59.70 43.14 -30.91
CA ARG A 317 -60.33 42.25 -29.92
C ARG A 317 -60.80 40.95 -30.56
N ASP A 318 -61.58 41.05 -31.65
CA ASP A 318 -62.16 39.86 -32.29
C ASP A 318 -61.08 38.99 -32.94
N ALA A 319 -59.99 39.58 -33.44
CA ALA A 319 -58.82 38.86 -33.93
C ALA A 319 -58.12 38.08 -32.80
N LEU A 320 -57.93 38.69 -31.63
CA LEU A 320 -57.34 38.05 -30.45
C LEU A 320 -58.18 36.86 -29.96
N LEU A 321 -59.50 37.02 -29.87
CA LEU A 321 -60.40 35.94 -29.45
C LEU A 321 -60.41 34.78 -30.47
N ARG A 322 -60.32 35.07 -31.77
CA ARG A 322 -60.18 34.02 -32.81
C ARG A 322 -58.86 33.25 -32.68
N GLN A 323 -57.75 33.95 -32.43
CA GLN A 323 -56.44 33.33 -32.22
C GLN A 323 -56.44 32.40 -31.00
N LEU A 324 -56.98 32.87 -29.87
CA LEU A 324 -57.09 32.07 -28.65
C LEU A 324 -57.95 30.82 -28.83
N ARG A 325 -59.08 30.93 -29.55
CA ARG A 325 -59.93 29.77 -29.91
C ARG A 325 -59.21 28.80 -30.85
N SER A 326 -58.43 29.30 -31.80
CA SER A 326 -57.64 28.44 -32.70
C SER A 326 -56.55 27.66 -31.96
N ALA A 327 -56.05 28.23 -30.84
CA ALA A 327 -55.14 27.55 -29.93
C ALA A 327 -55.84 26.58 -28.95
N GLY A 328 -57.15 26.40 -29.08
CA GLY A 328 -57.94 25.44 -28.30
C GLY A 328 -58.45 25.96 -26.96
N TYR A 329 -58.39 27.27 -26.69
CA TYR A 329 -58.89 27.87 -25.44
C TYR A 329 -60.24 28.57 -25.66
N ASP A 330 -61.20 28.34 -24.77
CA ASP A 330 -62.42 29.16 -24.71
C ASP A 330 -62.10 30.45 -23.93
N ALA A 331 -61.92 31.55 -24.67
CA ALA A 331 -61.66 32.87 -24.11
C ALA A 331 -62.96 33.68 -24.04
N ARG A 332 -63.35 34.08 -22.82
CA ARG A 332 -64.51 34.94 -22.56
C ARG A 332 -64.04 36.30 -22.07
N VAL A 333 -64.68 37.36 -22.57
CA VAL A 333 -64.47 38.73 -22.08
C VAL A 333 -65.37 38.91 -20.87
N GLU A 334 -64.78 39.07 -19.69
CA GLU A 334 -65.53 39.32 -18.45
C GLU A 334 -65.83 40.81 -18.27
N ASP A 335 -64.91 41.68 -18.72
CA ASP A 335 -65.04 43.13 -18.63
C ASP A 335 -64.36 43.81 -19.82
N GLU A 336 -64.97 44.87 -20.34
CA GLU A 336 -64.46 45.68 -21.44
C GLU A 336 -64.62 47.17 -21.07
N THR A 337 -63.49 47.83 -20.84
CA THR A 337 -63.45 49.24 -20.48
C THR A 337 -62.57 50.02 -21.47
N ARG A 338 -62.92 51.27 -21.75
CA ARG A 338 -62.13 52.12 -22.65
C ARG A 338 -61.18 52.99 -21.83
N GLU A 339 -59.89 52.69 -21.89
CA GLU A 339 -58.84 53.45 -21.20
C GLU A 339 -57.95 54.15 -22.22
N GLN A 340 -57.82 55.48 -22.11
CA GLN A 340 -56.89 56.29 -22.91
C GLN A 340 -56.97 56.04 -24.44
N GLY A 341 -58.19 55.85 -24.96
CA GLY A 341 -58.44 55.64 -26.40
C GLY A 341 -58.24 54.20 -26.89
N ARG A 342 -57.83 53.26 -26.03
CA ARG A 342 -57.71 51.82 -26.31
C ARG A 342 -58.75 51.02 -25.50
N LEU A 343 -59.04 49.79 -25.92
CA LEU A 343 -59.95 48.89 -25.20
C LEU A 343 -59.12 48.01 -24.25
N ALA A 344 -59.39 48.08 -22.95
CA ALA A 344 -58.86 47.19 -21.95
C ALA A 344 -59.86 46.05 -21.70
N LEU A 345 -59.42 44.83 -21.95
CA LEU A 345 -60.21 43.61 -21.87
C LEU A 345 -59.72 42.79 -20.70
N THR A 346 -60.60 42.42 -19.77
CA THR A 346 -60.33 41.33 -18.84
C THR A 346 -60.83 40.04 -19.47
N LEU A 347 -59.88 39.19 -19.87
CA LEU A 347 -60.13 37.90 -20.49
C LEU A 347 -59.98 36.80 -19.47
N ARG A 348 -60.89 35.84 -19.53
CA ARG A 348 -60.74 34.56 -18.83
C ARG A 348 -60.64 33.44 -19.84
N MET A 349 -59.57 32.67 -19.70
CA MET A 349 -59.29 31.50 -20.53
C MET A 349 -59.53 30.24 -19.72
N GLU A 350 -60.42 29.40 -20.21
CA GLU A 350 -60.60 28.04 -19.72
C GLU A 350 -59.80 27.10 -20.61
N ALA A 351 -59.02 26.21 -19.98
CA ALA A 351 -58.34 25.14 -20.70
C ALA A 351 -59.39 24.15 -21.24
N PRO A 352 -59.12 23.49 -22.38
CA PRO A 352 -60.01 22.49 -22.96
C PRO A 352 -60.25 21.29 -22.03
#